data_AF-A0A3M1RYD9-F1
#
_entry.id   AF-A0A3M1RYD9-F1
#
_cell.length_a   1.000
_cell.length_b   1.000
_cell.length_c   1.000
_cell.angle_alpha   90.00
_cell.angle_beta   90.00
_cell.angle_gamma   90.00
#
_symmetry.space_group_name_H-M   'P 1'
#
loop_
_entity.id
_entity.type
_entity.pdbx_description
1 polymer ?
#
loop_
_entity_poly.entity_id
_entity_poly.type
_entity_poly.pdbx_seq_one_letter_code
_entity_poly.pdbx_strand_id
1 'polypeptide(L)'
;MTATRPTRNRRTPFARTCAAAFCAVWTLLAASTSAYTPDDARFLEGLRERHLYTTAEHVCRVELERPDISPSEAVRWRVALSETLCAHALNSPPAERAALWRQAAEACRTDDDTSVSITLIARLQEAIVFETQGRLLRQEAELAPAEPDWTRVREPLREAIGRLRELEAQVEDALRLPAMRTNAPEALSEKELLSLQKNVRFHWAAALEELARTYPPDSPDRVGALTEAVDRLRVPAQLPFDDPLAWPARLAMVRCRRLLGEHAGALTLINEYEKHAPPDAALALRAERLRIALAEQDWAEADRLTSLGRTIQGVASPVYDYAQLEALTAGWKRARELNDPNQEKIWRDRITELVALIGREDGPYWRFRAELLVARSLDGGEQADPSMQVWVAENAYRAGRYDEALAAYDQARQQAAAA
;
A
#
# COMPACT_ATOMS: atom_id res chain seq x y z
N MET A 1 64.38 2.21 -18.52
CA MET A 1 63.25 1.60 -19.26
C MET A 1 62.35 0.89 -18.25
N THR A 2 61.28 1.54 -17.82
CA THR A 2 60.06 0.90 -17.28
C THR A 2 59.00 1.98 -17.10
N ALA A 3 58.03 1.99 -18.00
CA ALA A 3 56.91 2.93 -18.02
C ALA A 3 55.76 2.38 -17.16
N THR A 4 55.33 3.15 -16.17
CA THR A 4 54.13 2.90 -15.37
C THR A 4 52.93 3.61 -16.00
N ARG A 5 51.97 2.83 -16.51
CA ARG A 5 50.65 3.29 -16.99
C ARG A 5 49.74 3.62 -15.80
N PRO A 6 48.86 4.63 -15.90
CA PRO A 6 47.80 4.84 -14.91
C PRO A 6 46.61 3.91 -15.17
N THR A 7 46.12 3.28 -14.11
CA THR A 7 44.96 2.38 -14.12
C THR A 7 43.65 3.14 -14.21
N ARG A 8 42.78 2.59 -15.06
CA ARG A 8 41.46 3.05 -15.47
C ARG A 8 40.47 3.16 -14.29
N ASN A 9 39.76 4.28 -14.31
CA ASN A 9 38.60 4.64 -13.50
C ASN A 9 37.52 3.54 -13.54
N ARG A 10 37.23 2.87 -12.41
CA ARG A 10 36.09 1.96 -12.26
C ARG A 10 34.87 2.77 -11.86
N ARG A 11 33.92 2.92 -12.80
CA ARG A 11 32.56 3.41 -12.55
C ARG A 11 31.86 2.43 -11.60
N THR A 12 31.33 2.95 -10.50
CA THR A 12 30.44 2.25 -9.57
C THR A 12 29.06 2.06 -10.22
N PRO A 13 28.42 0.88 -10.10
CA PRO A 13 27.02 0.73 -10.48
C PRO A 13 26.11 1.27 -9.37
N PHE A 14 25.34 2.31 -9.70
CA PHE A 14 24.14 2.70 -8.98
C PHE A 14 23.05 1.63 -9.22
N ALA A 15 22.70 0.85 -8.20
CA ALA A 15 21.48 0.04 -8.13
C ALA A 15 20.73 0.55 -6.89
N ARG A 16 19.60 1.25 -6.95
CA ARG A 16 18.26 0.95 -7.52
C ARG A 16 17.67 -0.37 -6.99
N THR A 17 17.07 -0.29 -5.81
CA THR A 17 16.09 -1.23 -5.27
C THR A 17 15.11 -0.48 -4.37
N CYS A 18 14.12 0.18 -4.98
CA CYS A 18 12.88 0.59 -4.32
C CYS A 18 11.77 -0.32 -4.87
N ALA A 19 11.70 -1.54 -4.36
CA ALA A 19 10.70 -2.53 -4.75
C ALA A 19 10.31 -3.33 -3.51
N ALA A 20 9.34 -2.82 -2.74
CA ALA A 20 8.67 -3.57 -1.66
C ALA A 20 7.50 -2.77 -1.07
N ALA A 21 6.43 -2.59 -1.85
CA ALA A 21 5.10 -2.30 -1.28
C ALA A 21 3.95 -2.69 -2.23
N PHE A 22 4.21 -2.91 -3.52
CA PHE A 22 3.19 -3.32 -4.50
C PHE A 22 3.28 -4.79 -4.95
N CYS A 23 4.32 -5.53 -4.58
CA CYS A 23 4.64 -6.84 -5.18
C CYS A 23 3.92 -8.08 -4.60
N ALA A 24 2.96 -7.96 -3.69
CA ALA A 24 2.44 -9.15 -2.99
C ALA A 24 1.50 -10.06 -3.83
N VAL A 25 0.99 -9.61 -4.98
CA VAL A 25 0.11 -10.44 -5.85
C VAL A 25 0.93 -11.31 -6.85
N TRP A 26 2.24 -11.04 -6.99
CA TRP A 26 2.97 -11.36 -8.21
C TRP A 26 3.56 -12.77 -8.35
N THR A 27 3.44 -13.60 -7.35
CA THR A 27 4.16 -14.89 -7.30
C THR A 27 3.28 -16.12 -7.49
N LEU A 28 1.99 -15.96 -7.76
CA LEU A 28 1.05 -17.08 -7.84
C LEU A 28 1.03 -17.83 -9.19
N LEU A 29 1.63 -17.31 -10.26
CA LEU A 29 1.39 -17.85 -11.62
C LEU A 29 2.65 -18.27 -12.39
N ALA A 30 3.75 -18.59 -11.69
CA ALA A 30 5.01 -19.00 -12.34
C ALA A 30 5.10 -20.50 -12.70
N ALA A 31 4.10 -21.33 -12.40
CA ALA A 31 4.24 -22.78 -12.51
C ALA A 31 3.04 -23.49 -13.16
N SER A 32 2.72 -23.16 -14.42
CA SER A 32 2.34 -24.15 -15.44
C SER A 32 1.96 -23.49 -16.79
N THR A 33 2.64 -23.97 -17.83
CA THR A 33 2.37 -23.88 -19.29
C THR A 33 2.04 -22.50 -19.91
N SER A 34 3.10 -21.92 -20.52
CA SER A 34 3.24 -20.89 -21.58
C SER A 34 1.95 -20.28 -22.16
N ALA A 35 1.77 -18.96 -22.28
CA ALA A 35 2.71 -17.95 -22.79
C ALA A 35 2.78 -16.61 -22.02
N TYR A 36 2.26 -16.51 -20.79
CA TYR A 36 2.63 -15.42 -19.88
C TYR A 36 3.94 -15.79 -19.17
N THR A 37 5.06 -15.30 -19.67
CA THR A 37 6.38 -15.61 -19.11
C THR A 37 6.65 -14.78 -17.86
N PRO A 38 7.52 -15.26 -16.94
CA PRO A 38 8.08 -14.41 -15.89
C PRO A 38 8.71 -13.11 -16.43
N ASP A 39 9.11 -13.08 -17.70
CA ASP A 39 9.65 -11.91 -18.37
C ASP A 39 8.56 -10.89 -18.75
N ASP A 40 7.41 -11.34 -19.28
CA ASP A 40 6.25 -10.45 -19.56
C ASP A 40 5.75 -9.79 -18.29
N ALA A 41 5.72 -10.59 -17.24
CA ALA A 41 5.40 -10.13 -15.92
C ALA A 41 6.40 -9.00 -15.53
N ARG A 42 7.70 -9.29 -15.48
CA ARG A 42 8.70 -8.29 -15.09
C ARG A 42 8.68 -7.04 -15.98
N PHE A 43 8.34 -7.20 -17.25
CA PHE A 43 8.19 -6.11 -18.20
C PHE A 43 7.02 -5.19 -17.81
N LEU A 44 5.82 -5.73 -17.59
CA LEU A 44 4.67 -4.96 -17.14
C LEU A 44 4.92 -4.27 -15.80
N GLU A 45 5.55 -4.96 -14.85
CA GLU A 45 5.92 -4.35 -13.58
C GLU A 45 6.87 -3.17 -13.79
N GLY A 46 7.89 -3.33 -14.63
CA GLY A 46 8.79 -2.25 -14.98
C GLY A 46 8.11 -1.05 -15.63
N LEU A 47 7.04 -1.26 -16.40
CA LEU A 47 6.22 -0.16 -16.95
C LEU A 47 5.44 0.55 -15.84
N ARG A 48 4.81 -0.19 -14.92
CA ARG A 48 4.03 0.38 -13.81
C ARG A 48 4.91 1.15 -12.83
N GLU A 49 6.08 0.63 -12.48
CA GLU A 49 7.09 1.31 -11.66
C GLU A 49 7.53 2.66 -12.26
N ARG A 50 7.51 2.77 -13.60
CA ARG A 50 7.88 4.00 -14.32
C ARG A 50 6.68 4.89 -14.63
N HIS A 51 5.50 4.57 -14.10
CA HIS A 51 4.24 5.25 -14.35
C HIS A 51 3.80 5.26 -15.83
N LEU A 52 4.23 4.27 -16.62
CA LEU A 52 3.86 4.11 -18.03
C LEU A 52 2.57 3.29 -18.17
N TYR A 53 1.52 3.71 -17.47
CA TYR A 53 0.28 2.95 -17.34
C TYR A 53 -0.43 2.73 -18.68
N THR A 54 -0.56 3.78 -19.49
CA THR A 54 -1.20 3.69 -20.82
C THR A 54 -0.48 2.69 -21.73
N THR A 55 0.85 2.59 -21.64
CA THR A 55 1.63 1.60 -22.41
C THR A 55 1.37 0.19 -21.90
N ALA A 56 1.39 -0.02 -20.59
CA ALA A 56 1.09 -1.33 -19.99
C ALA A 56 -0.35 -1.79 -20.32
N GLU A 57 -1.33 -0.89 -20.26
CA GLU A 57 -2.71 -1.17 -20.66
C GLU A 57 -2.81 -1.58 -22.13
N HIS A 58 -2.13 -0.86 -23.01
CA HIS A 58 -2.12 -1.17 -24.44
C HIS A 58 -1.55 -2.57 -24.70
N VAL A 59 -0.42 -2.91 -24.06
CA VAL A 59 0.18 -4.25 -24.17
C VAL A 59 -0.81 -5.33 -23.75
N CYS A 60 -1.44 -5.19 -22.58
CA CYS A 60 -2.41 -6.19 -22.12
C CYS A 60 -3.61 -6.33 -23.09
N ARG A 61 -4.11 -5.23 -23.66
CA ARG A 61 -5.23 -5.27 -24.61
C ARG A 61 -4.85 -5.95 -25.92
N VAL A 62 -3.66 -5.64 -26.47
CA VAL A 62 -3.15 -6.28 -27.69
C VAL A 62 -3.00 -7.80 -27.49
N GLU A 63 -2.49 -8.22 -26.34
CA GLU A 63 -2.35 -9.65 -26.03
C GLU A 63 -3.70 -10.35 -25.90
N LEU A 64 -4.71 -9.69 -25.33
CA LEU A 64 -6.08 -10.21 -25.24
C LEU A 64 -6.79 -10.32 -26.60
N GLU A 65 -6.37 -9.57 -27.62
CA GLU A 65 -6.93 -9.61 -28.97
C GLU A 65 -6.32 -10.72 -29.84
N ARG A 66 -5.33 -11.48 -29.32
CA ARG A 66 -4.70 -12.57 -30.06
C ARG A 66 -5.70 -13.70 -30.36
N PRO A 67 -5.79 -14.19 -31.62
CA PRO A 67 -6.80 -15.18 -32.01
C PRO A 67 -6.59 -16.56 -31.38
N ASP A 68 -5.36 -16.90 -31.00
CA ASP A 68 -4.98 -18.21 -30.47
C ASP A 68 -4.71 -18.19 -28.95
N ILE A 69 -5.28 -17.23 -28.21
CA ILE A 69 -5.08 -17.13 -26.77
C ILE A 69 -5.89 -18.21 -26.04
N SER A 70 -5.24 -18.98 -25.16
CA SER A 70 -5.96 -19.93 -24.32
C SER A 70 -6.79 -19.21 -23.24
N PRO A 71 -7.89 -19.80 -22.76
CA PRO A 71 -8.67 -19.21 -21.65
C PRO A 71 -7.82 -18.90 -20.42
N SER A 72 -6.87 -19.78 -20.07
CA SER A 72 -5.94 -19.55 -18.95
C SER A 72 -5.03 -18.33 -19.14
N GLU A 73 -4.53 -18.10 -20.35
CA GLU A 73 -3.73 -16.92 -20.68
C GLU A 73 -4.57 -15.66 -20.73
N ALA A 74 -5.79 -15.75 -21.28
CA ALA A 74 -6.73 -14.63 -21.31
C ALA A 74 -7.04 -14.14 -19.90
N VAL A 75 -7.27 -15.04 -18.94
CA VAL A 75 -7.47 -14.66 -17.53
C VAL A 75 -6.22 -13.99 -16.94
N ARG A 76 -5.02 -14.50 -17.24
CA ARG A 76 -3.76 -13.87 -16.77
C ARG A 76 -3.59 -12.44 -17.29
N TRP A 77 -3.82 -12.21 -18.58
CA TRP A 77 -3.74 -10.86 -19.17
C TRP A 77 -4.85 -9.93 -18.67
N ARG A 78 -6.06 -10.46 -18.41
CA ARG A 78 -7.15 -9.71 -17.76
C ARG A 78 -6.78 -9.26 -16.35
N VAL A 79 -6.17 -10.15 -15.55
CA VAL A 79 -5.65 -9.80 -14.22
C VAL A 79 -4.56 -8.73 -14.32
N ALA A 80 -3.59 -8.90 -15.21
CA ALA A 80 -2.51 -7.92 -15.41
C ALA A 80 -3.03 -6.54 -15.87
N LEU A 81 -4.06 -6.52 -16.74
CA LEU A 81 -4.77 -5.31 -17.13
C LEU A 81 -5.46 -4.65 -15.93
N SER A 82 -6.21 -5.42 -15.14
CA SER A 82 -6.89 -4.94 -13.93
C SER A 82 -5.90 -4.31 -12.95
N GLU A 83 -4.79 -4.97 -12.64
CA GLU A 83 -3.76 -4.44 -11.76
C GLU A 83 -3.14 -3.14 -12.31
N THR A 84 -2.91 -3.07 -13.63
CA THR A 84 -2.40 -1.87 -14.29
C THR A 84 -3.37 -0.70 -14.15
N LEU A 85 -4.67 -0.95 -14.35
CA LEU A 85 -5.72 0.06 -14.18
C LEU A 85 -5.86 0.51 -12.72
N CYS A 86 -5.69 -0.39 -11.74
CA CYS A 86 -5.63 -0.02 -10.32
C CYS A 86 -4.42 0.88 -10.03
N ALA A 87 -3.23 0.51 -10.52
CA ALA A 87 -2.02 1.30 -10.35
C ALA A 87 -2.15 2.69 -11.00
N HIS A 88 -2.78 2.76 -12.18
CA HIS A 88 -3.13 4.01 -12.84
C HIS A 88 -4.07 4.84 -11.96
N ALA A 89 -5.19 4.26 -11.50
CA ALA A 89 -6.17 4.96 -10.67
C ALA A 89 -5.58 5.55 -9.38
N LEU A 90 -4.67 4.83 -8.72
CA LEU A 90 -3.98 5.29 -7.52
C LEU A 90 -3.11 6.54 -7.76
N ASN A 91 -2.61 6.70 -8.99
CA ASN A 91 -1.71 7.79 -9.37
C ASN A 91 -2.42 8.89 -10.19
N SER A 92 -3.68 8.70 -10.55
CA SER A 92 -4.50 9.71 -11.25
C SER A 92 -5.16 10.70 -10.28
N PRO A 93 -5.56 11.90 -10.75
CA PRO A 93 -6.41 12.82 -10.01
C PRO A 93 -7.82 12.26 -9.74
N PRO A 94 -8.52 12.68 -8.66
CA PRO A 94 -9.83 12.12 -8.28
C PRO A 94 -10.89 12.10 -9.40
N ALA A 95 -10.88 13.10 -10.29
CA ALA A 95 -11.83 13.22 -11.40
C ALA A 95 -11.73 12.08 -12.43
N GLU A 96 -10.55 11.47 -12.58
CA GLU A 96 -10.28 10.44 -13.59
C GLU A 96 -10.41 9.01 -13.03
N ARG A 97 -10.30 8.84 -11.71
CA ARG A 97 -10.22 7.52 -11.06
C ARG A 97 -11.46 6.66 -11.23
N ALA A 98 -12.65 7.27 -11.22
CA ALA A 98 -13.91 6.53 -11.23
C ALA A 98 -14.04 5.63 -12.48
N ALA A 99 -13.59 6.11 -13.64
CA ALA A 99 -13.58 5.34 -14.88
C ALA A 99 -12.53 4.21 -14.84
N LEU A 100 -11.36 4.47 -14.26
CA LEU A 100 -10.28 3.48 -14.14
C LEU A 100 -10.66 2.34 -13.20
N TRP A 101 -11.27 2.63 -12.04
CA TRP A 101 -11.76 1.60 -11.12
C TRP A 101 -12.81 0.69 -11.75
N ARG A 102 -13.76 1.27 -12.49
CA ARG A 102 -14.78 0.51 -13.21
C ARG A 102 -14.15 -0.41 -14.25
N GLN A 103 -13.23 0.11 -15.06
CA GLN A 103 -12.52 -0.68 -16.06
C GLN A 103 -11.69 -1.79 -15.42
N ALA A 104 -11.06 -1.55 -14.26
CA ALA A 104 -10.27 -2.55 -13.55
C ALA A 104 -11.14 -3.73 -13.08
N ALA A 105 -12.35 -3.46 -12.56
CA ALA A 105 -13.31 -4.50 -12.19
C ALA A 105 -13.89 -5.21 -13.41
N GLU A 106 -14.23 -4.49 -14.48
CA GLU A 106 -14.75 -5.05 -15.72
C GLU A 106 -13.74 -5.97 -16.42
N ALA A 107 -12.45 -5.65 -16.36
CA ALA A 107 -11.39 -6.49 -16.91
C ALA A 107 -11.38 -7.90 -16.30
N CYS A 108 -11.78 -8.04 -15.03
CA CYS A 108 -11.85 -9.33 -14.35
C CYS A 108 -13.08 -10.18 -14.70
N ARG A 109 -14.05 -9.63 -15.44
CA ARG A 109 -15.19 -10.44 -15.90
C ARG A 109 -14.67 -11.49 -16.87
N THR A 110 -15.22 -12.70 -16.76
CA THR A 110 -14.88 -13.84 -17.59
C THR A 110 -16.12 -14.29 -18.35
N ASP A 111 -15.92 -14.88 -19.53
CA ASP A 111 -17.02 -15.36 -20.35
C ASP A 111 -17.54 -16.70 -19.79
N ASP A 112 -18.81 -17.02 -20.03
CA ASP A 112 -19.51 -18.18 -19.45
C ASP A 112 -18.83 -19.53 -19.77
N ASP A 113 -18.09 -19.60 -20.89
CA ASP A 113 -17.37 -20.80 -21.33
C ASP A 113 -16.02 -21.02 -20.62
N THR A 114 -15.59 -20.08 -19.75
CA THR A 114 -14.33 -20.18 -19.02
C THR A 114 -14.42 -21.21 -17.90
N SER A 115 -13.40 -22.07 -17.76
CA SER A 115 -13.32 -23.06 -16.67
C SER A 115 -13.56 -22.41 -15.30
N VAL A 116 -14.54 -22.95 -14.55
CA VAL A 116 -14.93 -22.44 -13.24
C VAL A 116 -13.73 -22.27 -12.31
N SER A 117 -12.78 -23.20 -12.33
CA SER A 117 -11.57 -23.13 -11.49
C SER A 117 -10.68 -21.93 -11.80
N ILE A 118 -10.48 -21.59 -13.08
CA ILE A 118 -9.64 -20.47 -13.51
C ILE A 118 -10.32 -19.13 -13.19
N THR A 119 -11.65 -19.06 -13.31
CA THR A 119 -12.40 -17.84 -12.98
C THR A 119 -12.24 -17.41 -11.53
N LEU A 120 -11.89 -18.32 -10.61
CA LEU A 120 -11.61 -18.00 -9.21
C LEU A 120 -10.45 -17.01 -9.04
N ILE A 121 -9.45 -17.05 -9.94
CA ILE A 121 -8.33 -16.08 -9.94
C ILE A 121 -8.83 -14.69 -10.32
N ALA A 122 -9.64 -14.61 -11.38
CA ALA A 122 -10.21 -13.33 -11.82
C ALA A 122 -11.14 -12.73 -10.76
N ARG A 123 -11.93 -13.56 -10.07
CA ARG A 123 -12.78 -13.15 -8.94
C ARG A 123 -11.98 -12.63 -7.76
N LEU A 124 -10.84 -13.25 -7.43
CA LEU A 124 -9.94 -12.71 -6.41
C LEU A 124 -9.47 -11.32 -6.81
N GLN A 125 -8.98 -11.16 -8.05
CA GLN A 125 -8.49 -9.87 -8.52
C GLN A 125 -9.59 -8.81 -8.51
N GLU A 126 -10.82 -9.14 -8.91
CA GLU A 126 -11.95 -8.21 -8.82
C GLU A 126 -12.19 -7.74 -7.37
N ALA A 127 -12.12 -8.64 -6.38
CA ALA A 127 -12.24 -8.24 -4.99
C ALA A 127 -11.08 -7.34 -4.51
N ILE A 128 -9.86 -7.57 -5.01
CA ILE A 128 -8.69 -6.73 -4.75
C ILE A 128 -8.88 -5.31 -5.31
N VAL A 129 -9.56 -5.15 -6.45
CA VAL A 129 -9.92 -3.82 -6.99
C VAL A 129 -10.71 -3.02 -5.96
N PHE A 130 -11.77 -3.62 -5.39
CA PHE A 130 -12.62 -2.98 -4.39
C PHE A 130 -11.88 -2.75 -3.06
N GLU A 131 -11.06 -3.69 -2.61
CA GLU A 131 -10.19 -3.51 -1.43
C GLU A 131 -9.28 -2.29 -1.62
N THR A 132 -8.61 -2.20 -2.76
CA THR A 132 -7.64 -1.14 -3.08
C THR A 132 -8.33 0.22 -3.20
N GLN A 133 -9.48 0.27 -3.86
CA GLN A 133 -10.30 1.48 -3.95
C GLN A 133 -10.74 1.96 -2.56
N GLY A 134 -11.24 1.05 -1.72
CA GLY A 134 -11.67 1.36 -0.35
C GLY A 134 -10.51 1.85 0.53
N ARG A 135 -9.34 1.21 0.42
CA ARG A 135 -8.10 1.66 1.09
C ARG A 135 -7.75 3.09 0.72
N LEU A 136 -7.74 3.43 -0.57
CA LEU A 136 -7.43 4.79 -1.04
C LEU A 136 -8.44 5.79 -0.47
N LEU A 137 -9.74 5.52 -0.61
CA LEU A 137 -10.79 6.40 -0.10
C LEU A 137 -10.68 6.62 1.40
N ARG A 138 -10.36 5.56 2.16
CA ARG A 138 -10.15 5.67 3.61
C ARG A 138 -8.94 6.53 3.94
N GLN A 139 -7.85 6.40 3.20
CA GLN A 139 -6.63 7.20 3.40
C GLN A 139 -6.89 8.69 3.14
N GLU A 140 -7.64 9.00 2.09
CA GLU A 140 -8.03 10.37 1.79
C GLU A 140 -9.01 10.92 2.83
N ALA A 141 -9.97 10.10 3.27
CA ALA A 141 -10.93 10.45 4.34
C ALA A 141 -10.25 10.74 5.69
N GLU A 142 -9.26 9.94 6.09
CA GLU A 142 -8.48 10.18 7.32
C GLU A 142 -7.70 11.51 7.27
N LEU A 143 -7.45 12.04 6.07
CA LEU A 143 -6.67 13.24 5.85
C LEU A 143 -7.51 14.44 5.42
N ALA A 144 -8.82 14.25 5.23
CA ALA A 144 -9.74 15.32 4.87
C ALA A 144 -9.94 16.29 6.07
N PRO A 145 -9.97 17.61 5.84
CA PRO A 145 -10.20 18.59 6.90
C PRO A 145 -11.67 18.66 7.35
N ALA A 146 -12.60 18.27 6.48
CA ALA A 146 -14.01 18.15 6.81
C ALA A 146 -14.33 16.72 7.29
N GLU A 147 -15.44 16.56 8.03
CA GLU A 147 -15.92 15.24 8.42
C GLU A 147 -16.14 14.37 7.16
N PRO A 148 -15.42 13.24 7.03
CA PRO A 148 -15.48 12.45 5.81
C PRO A 148 -16.80 11.67 5.73
N ASP A 149 -17.30 11.50 4.50
CA ASP A 149 -18.39 10.58 4.23
C ASP A 149 -17.89 9.13 4.33
N TRP A 150 -17.93 8.58 5.54
CA TRP A 150 -17.56 7.20 5.81
C TRP A 150 -18.43 6.18 5.07
N THR A 151 -19.64 6.55 4.62
CA THR A 151 -20.50 5.62 3.86
C THR A 151 -19.85 5.30 2.52
N ARG A 152 -19.39 6.33 1.81
CA ARG A 152 -18.66 6.20 0.55
C ARG A 152 -17.36 5.39 0.69
N VAL A 153 -16.68 5.49 1.83
CA VAL A 153 -15.47 4.70 2.10
C VAL A 153 -15.80 3.22 2.34
N ARG A 154 -16.85 2.95 3.12
CA ARG A 154 -17.24 1.59 3.55
C ARG A 154 -17.85 0.76 2.44
N GLU A 155 -18.49 1.37 1.45
CA GLU A 155 -19.16 0.68 0.35
C GLU A 155 -18.23 -0.28 -0.44
N PRO A 156 -17.11 0.16 -1.04
CA PRO A 156 -16.20 -0.75 -1.74
C PRO A 156 -15.54 -1.77 -0.79
N LEU A 157 -15.28 -1.42 0.47
CA LEU A 157 -14.71 -2.37 1.44
C LEU A 157 -15.69 -3.51 1.77
N ARG A 158 -16.98 -3.20 1.92
CA ARG A 158 -18.03 -4.21 2.14
C ARG A 158 -18.23 -5.08 0.91
N GLU A 159 -18.15 -4.50 -0.28
CA GLU A 159 -18.20 -5.25 -1.54
C GLU A 159 -17.02 -6.24 -1.64
N ALA A 160 -15.80 -5.79 -1.35
CA ALA A 160 -14.62 -6.66 -1.30
C ALA A 160 -14.81 -7.83 -0.32
N ILE A 161 -15.25 -7.54 0.91
CA ILE A 161 -15.49 -8.56 1.96
C ILE A 161 -16.56 -9.56 1.51
N GLY A 162 -17.66 -9.09 0.93
CA GLY A 162 -18.74 -9.94 0.41
C GLY A 162 -18.23 -10.92 -0.64
N ARG A 163 -17.46 -10.43 -1.61
CA ARG A 163 -16.85 -11.24 -2.69
C ARG A 163 -15.82 -12.23 -2.16
N LEU A 164 -14.95 -11.80 -1.24
CA LEU A 164 -13.92 -12.68 -0.66
C LEU A 164 -14.53 -13.79 0.19
N ARG A 165 -15.65 -13.51 0.88
CA ARG A 165 -16.42 -14.52 1.60
C ARG A 165 -17.01 -15.58 0.67
N GLU A 166 -17.65 -15.13 -0.40
CA GLU A 166 -18.22 -16.06 -1.39
C GLU A 166 -17.11 -16.88 -2.07
N LEU A 167 -16.01 -16.23 -2.43
CA LEU A 167 -14.87 -16.86 -3.08
C LEU A 167 -14.19 -17.89 -2.18
N GLU A 168 -14.07 -17.65 -0.88
CA GLU A 168 -13.52 -18.65 0.05
C GLU A 168 -14.36 -19.93 0.04
N ALA A 169 -15.69 -19.81 0.09
CA ALA A 169 -16.59 -20.96 0.02
C ALA A 169 -16.43 -21.74 -1.31
N GLN A 170 -16.33 -21.02 -2.43
CA GLN A 170 -16.12 -21.63 -3.76
C GLN A 170 -14.76 -22.37 -3.85
N VAL A 171 -13.70 -21.79 -3.28
CA VAL A 171 -12.37 -22.44 -3.22
C VAL A 171 -12.43 -23.67 -2.32
N GLU A 172 -13.13 -23.61 -1.19
CA GLU A 172 -13.30 -24.77 -0.30
C GLU A 172 -14.07 -25.91 -0.98
N ASP A 173 -15.12 -25.60 -1.74
CA ASP A 173 -15.88 -26.60 -2.49
C ASP A 173 -15.04 -27.22 -3.62
N ALA A 174 -14.25 -26.41 -4.35
CA ALA A 174 -13.30 -26.89 -5.34
C ALA A 174 -12.21 -27.80 -4.72
N LEU A 175 -11.75 -27.47 -3.51
CA LEU A 175 -10.84 -28.31 -2.73
C LEU A 175 -11.50 -29.59 -2.22
N ARG A 176 -12.82 -29.66 -2.04
CA ARG A 176 -13.50 -30.89 -1.58
C ARG A 176 -13.86 -31.84 -2.71
N LEU A 177 -14.24 -31.32 -3.88
CA LEU A 177 -14.82 -32.11 -4.97
C LEU A 177 -13.78 -32.46 -6.04
N PRO A 178 -13.37 -33.74 -6.21
CA PRO A 178 -12.40 -34.15 -7.23
C PRO A 178 -12.86 -33.85 -8.67
N ALA A 179 -14.17 -33.83 -8.92
CA ALA A 179 -14.75 -33.50 -10.22
C ALA A 179 -14.54 -32.04 -10.64
N MET A 180 -14.35 -31.12 -9.69
CA MET A 180 -13.94 -29.73 -9.98
C MET A 180 -12.43 -29.60 -10.24
N ARG A 181 -11.65 -30.64 -9.90
CA ARG A 181 -10.22 -30.80 -10.20
C ARG A 181 -9.97 -31.61 -11.47
N THR A 182 -10.96 -31.68 -12.37
CA THR A 182 -10.92 -32.50 -13.60
C THR A 182 -9.57 -32.32 -14.30
N ASN A 183 -9.06 -33.39 -14.94
CA ASN A 183 -7.85 -33.38 -15.78
C ASN A 183 -7.99 -32.50 -17.05
N ALA A 184 -8.90 -31.53 -17.04
CA ALA A 184 -8.93 -30.47 -18.04
C ALA A 184 -7.55 -29.76 -17.98
N PRO A 185 -6.85 -29.62 -19.12
CA PRO A 185 -5.47 -29.11 -19.16
C PRO A 185 -5.26 -27.74 -18.49
N GLU A 186 -6.35 -27.01 -18.22
CA GLU A 186 -6.33 -25.64 -17.70
C GLU A 186 -6.93 -25.52 -16.28
N ALA A 187 -7.37 -26.61 -15.65
CA ALA A 187 -7.92 -26.54 -14.30
C ALA A 187 -6.83 -26.30 -13.24
N LEU A 188 -7.16 -25.54 -12.19
CA LEU A 188 -6.23 -25.31 -11.08
C LEU A 188 -5.93 -26.62 -10.32
N SER A 189 -4.65 -26.86 -10.09
CA SER A 189 -4.18 -27.95 -9.23
C SER A 189 -4.57 -27.73 -7.76
N GLU A 190 -4.54 -28.79 -6.96
CA GLU A 190 -4.78 -28.70 -5.51
C GLU A 190 -3.81 -27.72 -4.82
N LYS A 191 -2.55 -27.70 -5.26
CA LYS A 191 -1.54 -26.76 -4.74
C LYS A 191 -1.91 -25.32 -5.07
N GLU A 192 -2.36 -25.05 -6.29
CA GLU A 192 -2.80 -23.71 -6.71
C GLU A 192 -4.06 -23.27 -5.99
N LEU A 193 -5.03 -24.17 -5.79
CA LEU A 193 -6.24 -23.89 -5.01
C LEU A 193 -5.93 -23.60 -3.53
N LEU A 194 -5.01 -24.35 -2.91
CA LEU A 194 -4.55 -24.05 -1.55
C LEU A 194 -3.81 -22.71 -1.49
N SER A 195 -3.03 -22.38 -2.51
CA SER A 195 -2.39 -21.08 -2.62
C SER A 195 -3.42 -19.95 -2.75
N LEU A 196 -4.43 -20.15 -3.59
CA LEU A 196 -5.54 -19.22 -3.79
C LEU A 196 -6.31 -19.01 -2.48
N GLN A 197 -6.63 -20.08 -1.73
CA GLN A 197 -7.30 -19.99 -0.44
C GLN A 197 -6.53 -19.09 0.55
N LYS A 198 -5.20 -19.21 0.62
CA LYS A 198 -4.37 -18.37 1.48
C LYS A 198 -4.43 -16.90 1.08
N ASN A 199 -4.43 -16.62 -0.22
CA ASN A 199 -4.53 -15.26 -0.74
C ASN A 199 -5.90 -14.64 -0.49
N VAL A 200 -6.98 -15.41 -0.69
CA VAL A 200 -8.34 -14.98 -0.34
C VAL A 200 -8.41 -14.60 1.13
N ARG A 201 -7.86 -15.42 2.03
CA ARG A 201 -7.83 -15.11 3.47
C ARG A 201 -7.02 -13.88 3.81
N PHE A 202 -5.86 -13.69 3.17
CA PHE A 202 -5.03 -12.51 3.37
C PHE A 202 -5.76 -11.22 2.93
N HIS A 203 -6.30 -11.22 1.71
CA HIS A 203 -7.03 -10.05 1.18
C HIS A 203 -8.31 -9.77 1.96
N TRP A 204 -9.00 -10.81 2.45
CA TRP A 204 -10.15 -10.62 3.33
C TRP A 204 -9.73 -9.93 4.63
N ALA A 205 -8.66 -10.41 5.27
CA ALA A 205 -8.13 -9.74 6.46
C ALA A 205 -7.74 -8.29 6.19
N ALA A 206 -7.12 -8.00 5.03
CA ALA A 206 -6.73 -6.66 4.65
C ALA A 206 -7.95 -5.75 4.46
N ALA A 207 -9.02 -6.22 3.80
CA ALA A 207 -10.27 -5.48 3.65
C ALA A 207 -10.95 -5.22 5.00
N LEU A 208 -10.92 -6.19 5.92
CA LEU A 208 -11.41 -6.02 7.29
C LEU A 208 -10.59 -5.01 8.10
N GLU A 209 -9.26 -5.03 7.97
CA GLU A 209 -8.34 -4.05 8.59
C GLU A 209 -8.71 -2.63 8.15
N GLU A 210 -8.90 -2.40 6.84
CA GLU A 210 -9.27 -1.09 6.31
C GLU A 210 -10.68 -0.69 6.75
N LEU A 211 -11.65 -1.62 6.76
CA LEU A 211 -13.02 -1.35 7.22
C LEU A 211 -13.04 -0.96 8.70
N ALA A 212 -12.28 -1.67 9.53
CA ALA A 212 -12.18 -1.42 10.97
C ALA A 212 -11.73 0.02 11.28
N ARG A 213 -10.81 0.57 10.47
CA ARG A 213 -10.31 1.94 10.61
C ARG A 213 -11.33 3.02 10.24
N THR A 214 -12.43 2.66 9.57
CA THR A 214 -13.55 3.58 9.33
C THR A 214 -14.45 3.75 10.54
N TYR A 215 -14.31 2.90 11.56
CA TYR A 215 -15.11 2.95 12.78
C TYR A 215 -14.32 3.61 13.92
N PRO A 216 -15.01 4.19 14.93
CA PRO A 216 -14.36 4.72 16.12
C PRO A 216 -13.45 3.68 16.81
N PRO A 217 -12.32 4.07 17.42
CA PRO A 217 -11.36 3.15 18.05
C PRO A 217 -11.93 2.10 18.99
N ASP A 218 -12.90 2.49 19.82
CA ASP A 218 -13.48 1.62 20.86
C ASP A 218 -14.81 1.00 20.45
N SER A 219 -15.19 1.07 19.17
CA SER A 219 -16.48 0.55 18.73
C SER A 219 -16.48 -0.99 18.66
N PRO A 220 -17.60 -1.65 19.01
CA PRO A 220 -17.73 -3.10 18.83
C PRO A 220 -17.50 -3.53 17.38
N ASP A 221 -17.91 -2.71 16.40
CA ASP A 221 -17.70 -3.00 14.97
C ASP A 221 -16.21 -3.04 14.60
N ARG A 222 -15.40 -2.14 15.15
CA ARG A 222 -13.95 -2.13 14.94
C ARG A 222 -13.31 -3.36 15.54
N VAL A 223 -13.63 -3.67 16.79
CA VAL A 223 -13.10 -4.85 17.50
C VAL A 223 -13.49 -6.14 16.75
N GLY A 224 -14.75 -6.27 16.35
CA GLY A 224 -15.24 -7.42 15.60
C GLY A 224 -14.51 -7.61 14.26
N ALA A 225 -14.37 -6.55 13.45
CA ALA A 225 -13.68 -6.62 12.17
C ALA A 225 -12.19 -6.99 12.32
N LEU A 226 -11.49 -6.41 13.30
CA LEU A 226 -10.07 -6.73 13.55
C LEU A 226 -9.88 -8.14 14.12
N THR A 227 -10.80 -8.62 14.95
CA THR A 227 -10.75 -10.00 15.47
C THR A 227 -10.91 -11.00 14.33
N GLU A 228 -11.88 -10.78 13.43
CA GLU A 228 -12.03 -11.62 12.24
C GLU A 228 -10.80 -11.55 11.33
N ALA A 229 -10.19 -10.37 11.17
CA ALA A 229 -8.95 -10.21 10.40
C ALA A 229 -7.79 -11.04 10.98
N VAL A 230 -7.59 -11.00 12.30
CA VAL A 230 -6.59 -11.82 13.01
C VAL A 230 -6.82 -13.31 12.76
N ASP A 231 -8.07 -13.77 12.85
CA ASP A 231 -8.41 -15.18 12.60
C ASP A 231 -8.06 -15.62 11.17
N ARG A 232 -8.33 -14.77 10.17
CA ARG A 232 -8.00 -15.05 8.77
C ARG A 232 -6.49 -15.07 8.51
N LEU A 233 -5.74 -14.22 9.20
CA LEU A 233 -4.28 -14.12 9.05
C LEU A 233 -3.51 -15.26 9.74
N ARG A 234 -4.15 -16.04 10.61
CA ARG A 234 -3.46 -17.09 11.39
C ARG A 234 -2.68 -18.07 10.53
N VAL A 235 -3.25 -18.53 9.41
CA VAL A 235 -2.56 -19.45 8.49
C VAL A 235 -1.56 -18.72 7.59
N PRO A 236 -1.92 -17.63 6.88
CA PRO A 236 -0.96 -16.88 6.04
C PRO A 236 0.27 -16.37 6.80
N ALA A 237 0.14 -15.95 8.06
CA ALA A 237 1.27 -15.43 8.85
C ALA A 237 2.25 -16.53 9.32
N GLN A 238 1.88 -17.81 9.20
CA GLN A 238 2.71 -18.96 9.56
C GLN A 238 3.44 -19.57 8.35
N LEU A 239 3.28 -19.01 7.16
CA LEU A 239 3.95 -19.50 5.96
C LEU A 239 5.49 -19.36 6.06
N PRO A 240 6.27 -20.20 5.36
CA PRO A 240 7.72 -20.07 5.28
C PRO A 240 8.18 -18.64 4.93
N PHE A 241 9.38 -18.23 5.38
CA PHE A 241 9.87 -16.86 5.16
C PHE A 241 10.17 -16.51 3.69
N ASP A 242 10.36 -17.53 2.85
CA ASP A 242 10.51 -17.42 1.40
C ASP A 242 9.16 -17.44 0.66
N ASP A 243 8.04 -17.71 1.35
CA ASP A 243 6.72 -17.58 0.77
C ASP A 243 6.36 -16.08 0.62
N PRO A 244 6.02 -15.63 -0.58
CA PRO A 244 5.77 -14.22 -0.88
C PRO A 244 4.62 -13.59 -0.08
N LEU A 245 3.65 -14.38 0.38
CA LEU A 245 2.53 -13.91 1.18
C LEU A 245 2.90 -13.76 2.66
N ALA A 246 4.00 -14.38 3.09
CA ALA A 246 4.30 -14.56 4.49
C ALA A 246 4.64 -13.25 5.20
N TRP A 247 5.46 -12.39 4.60
CA TRP A 247 5.77 -11.06 5.16
C TRP A 247 4.58 -10.10 5.15
N PRO A 248 3.82 -9.96 4.05
CA PRO A 248 2.58 -9.20 4.05
C PRO A 248 1.60 -9.64 5.15
N ALA A 249 1.39 -10.95 5.31
CA ALA A 249 0.48 -11.49 6.33
C ALA A 249 0.96 -11.25 7.76
N ARG A 250 2.26 -11.41 8.03
CA ARG A 250 2.87 -11.11 9.34
C ARG A 250 2.74 -9.64 9.70
N LEU A 251 2.99 -8.74 8.75
CA LEU A 251 2.83 -7.30 8.95
C LEU A 251 1.37 -6.91 9.20
N ALA A 252 0.43 -7.50 8.45
CA ALA A 252 -1.00 -7.31 8.69
C ALA A 252 -1.42 -7.80 10.10
N MET A 253 -0.90 -8.96 10.54
CA MET A 253 -1.17 -9.48 11.89
C MET A 253 -0.70 -8.50 12.97
N VAL A 254 0.51 -7.95 12.83
CA VAL A 254 1.04 -6.92 13.75
C VAL A 254 0.15 -5.69 13.76
N ARG A 255 -0.28 -5.21 12.58
CA ARG A 255 -1.17 -4.04 12.47
C ARG A 255 -2.52 -4.27 13.13
N CYS A 256 -3.17 -5.41 12.87
CA CYS A 256 -4.45 -5.73 13.49
C CYS A 256 -4.35 -5.75 15.02
N ARG A 257 -3.31 -6.38 15.58
CA ARG A 257 -3.08 -6.39 17.03
C ARG A 257 -2.82 -5.00 17.60
N ARG A 258 -2.01 -4.18 16.93
CA ARG A 258 -1.82 -2.78 17.32
C ARG A 258 -3.14 -2.02 17.31
N LEU A 259 -3.96 -2.17 16.26
CA LEU A 259 -5.24 -1.48 16.12
C LEU A 259 -6.30 -1.94 17.12
N LEU A 260 -6.16 -3.16 17.67
CA LEU A 260 -6.93 -3.71 18.80
C LEU A 260 -6.44 -3.19 20.16
N GLY A 261 -5.32 -2.46 20.23
CA GLY A 261 -4.69 -2.05 21.49
C GLY A 261 -3.86 -3.15 22.17
N GLU A 262 -3.67 -4.30 21.51
CA GLU A 262 -2.87 -5.42 22.02
C GLU A 262 -1.35 -5.17 21.81
N HIS A 263 -0.85 -4.04 22.27
CA HIS A 263 0.50 -3.55 21.98
C HIS A 263 1.60 -4.53 22.43
N ALA A 264 1.50 -5.09 23.63
CA ALA A 264 2.46 -6.08 24.13
C ALA A 264 2.52 -7.34 23.25
N GLY A 265 1.36 -7.81 22.76
CA GLY A 265 1.27 -8.92 21.83
C GLY A 265 1.88 -8.58 20.47
N ALA A 266 1.59 -7.38 19.94
CA ALA A 266 2.17 -6.89 18.71
C ALA A 266 3.71 -6.76 18.80
N LEU A 267 4.24 -6.21 19.89
CA LEU A 267 5.68 -6.09 20.13
C LEU A 267 6.36 -7.46 20.23
N THR A 268 5.71 -8.45 20.84
CA THR A 268 6.21 -9.83 20.89
C THR A 268 6.37 -10.40 19.49
N LEU A 269 5.37 -10.23 18.63
CA LEU A 269 5.44 -10.66 17.22
C LEU A 269 6.52 -9.90 16.45
N ILE A 270 6.63 -8.58 16.62
CA ILE A 270 7.68 -7.78 15.98
C ILE A 270 9.06 -8.33 16.36
N ASN A 271 9.32 -8.55 17.65
CA ASN A 271 10.61 -9.07 18.13
C ASN A 271 10.93 -10.48 17.59
N GLU A 272 9.91 -11.32 17.38
CA GLU A 272 10.07 -12.62 16.77
C GLU A 272 10.42 -12.50 15.28
N TYR A 273 9.65 -11.69 14.55
CA TYR A 273 9.75 -11.56 13.10
C TYR A 273 11.04 -10.84 12.66
N GLU A 274 11.50 -9.83 13.41
CA GLU A 274 12.73 -9.09 13.08
C GLU A 274 13.98 -9.98 12.98
N LYS A 275 14.00 -11.15 13.64
CA LYS A 275 15.14 -12.08 13.58
C LYS A 275 15.40 -12.65 12.18
N HIS A 276 14.37 -12.64 11.34
CA HIS A 276 14.39 -13.24 9.99
C HIS A 276 14.01 -12.24 8.91
N ALA A 277 13.68 -11.00 9.28
CA ALA A 277 13.13 -10.01 8.37
C ALA A 277 14.15 -9.58 7.30
N PRO A 278 13.80 -9.65 5.99
CA PRO A 278 14.55 -8.93 4.98
C PRO A 278 14.46 -7.40 5.24
N PRO A 279 15.38 -6.60 4.67
CA PRO A 279 15.49 -5.17 5.01
C PRO A 279 14.19 -4.35 4.88
N ASP A 280 13.39 -4.61 3.85
CA ASP A 280 12.10 -3.99 3.61
C ASP A 280 11.06 -4.34 4.68
N ALA A 281 10.94 -5.63 5.02
CA ALA A 281 10.05 -6.09 6.09
C ALA A 281 10.51 -5.58 7.45
N ALA A 282 11.82 -5.50 7.69
CA ALA A 282 12.39 -4.96 8.93
C ALA A 282 12.06 -3.46 9.10
N LEU A 283 12.11 -2.68 8.02
CA LEU A 283 11.67 -1.28 8.04
C LEU A 283 10.15 -1.16 8.28
N ALA A 284 9.34 -2.02 7.68
CA ALA A 284 7.90 -2.04 7.92
C ALA A 284 7.55 -2.44 9.37
N LEU A 285 8.25 -3.41 9.95
CA LEU A 285 8.13 -3.78 11.37
C LEU A 285 8.55 -2.62 12.29
N ARG A 286 9.61 -1.90 11.93
CA ARG A 286 10.06 -0.71 12.65
C ARG A 286 9.03 0.41 12.61
N ALA A 287 8.34 0.59 11.48
CA ALA A 287 7.24 1.54 11.35
C ALA A 287 6.10 1.21 12.32
N GLU A 288 5.72 -0.06 12.44
CA GLU A 288 4.71 -0.48 13.39
C GLU A 288 5.17 -0.33 14.85
N ARG A 289 6.43 -0.63 15.17
CA ARG A 289 6.99 -0.38 16.52
C ARG A 289 6.93 1.11 16.87
N LEU A 290 7.25 1.99 15.92
CA LEU A 290 7.18 3.44 16.12
C LEU A 290 5.73 3.88 16.39
N ARG A 291 4.75 3.35 15.65
CA ARG A 291 3.33 3.63 15.91
C ARG A 291 2.84 3.12 17.27
N ILE A 292 3.36 1.99 17.75
CA ILE A 292 3.09 1.52 19.12
C ILE A 292 3.66 2.50 20.14
N ALA A 293 4.92 2.90 20.00
CA ALA A 293 5.55 3.87 20.91
C ALA A 293 4.78 5.20 20.97
N LEU A 294 4.30 5.71 19.83
CA LEU A 294 3.45 6.90 19.78
C LEU A 294 2.10 6.69 20.50
N ALA A 295 1.47 5.52 20.31
CA ALA A 295 0.19 5.20 20.97
C ALA A 295 0.34 5.08 22.50
N GLU A 296 1.48 4.56 22.96
CA GLU A 296 1.82 4.42 24.39
C GLU A 296 2.46 5.69 25.00
N GLN A 297 2.70 6.71 24.18
CA GLN A 297 3.44 7.92 24.56
C GLN A 297 4.85 7.63 25.08
N ASP A 298 5.47 6.54 24.62
CA ASP A 298 6.88 6.22 24.89
C ASP A 298 7.79 7.02 23.95
N TRP A 299 7.99 8.28 24.32
CA TRP A 299 8.79 9.22 23.54
C TRP A 299 10.27 8.84 23.48
N ALA A 300 10.80 8.15 24.49
CA ALA A 300 12.19 7.71 24.50
C ALA A 300 12.42 6.67 23.38
N GLU A 301 11.49 5.74 23.22
CA GLU A 301 11.53 4.78 22.13
C GLU A 301 11.28 5.44 20.77
N ALA A 302 10.33 6.38 20.66
CA ALA A 302 10.07 7.11 19.42
C ALA A 302 11.31 7.90 18.94
N ASP A 303 12.00 8.60 19.84
CA ASP A 303 13.23 9.34 19.55
C ASP A 303 14.37 8.39 19.15
N ARG A 304 14.52 7.27 19.85
CA ARG A 304 15.49 6.23 19.50
C ARG A 304 15.24 5.71 18.08
N LEU A 305 14.00 5.35 17.77
CA LEU A 305 13.62 4.79 16.48
C LEU A 305 13.82 5.79 15.33
N THR A 306 13.44 7.06 15.50
CA THR A 306 13.65 8.09 14.46
C THR A 306 15.13 8.43 14.26
N SER A 307 16.01 8.08 15.21
CA SER A 307 17.45 8.30 15.14
C SER A 307 18.23 7.16 14.46
N LEU A 308 17.61 5.97 14.26
CA LEU A 308 18.28 4.80 13.66
C LEU A 308 18.54 4.91 12.14
N GLY A 309 18.18 6.04 11.54
CA GLY A 309 18.28 6.27 10.11
C GLY A 309 17.20 5.56 9.31
N ARG A 310 17.00 6.04 8.08
CA ARG A 310 15.89 5.65 7.20
C ARG A 310 16.08 4.33 6.45
N THR A 311 17.33 3.88 6.33
CA THR A 311 17.70 2.76 5.47
C THR A 311 18.27 1.59 6.24
N ILE A 312 17.95 0.37 5.83
CA ILE A 312 18.62 -0.86 6.28
C ILE A 312 19.30 -1.48 5.05
N GLN A 313 20.61 -1.70 5.11
CA GLN A 313 21.37 -2.28 4.00
C GLN A 313 21.15 -1.57 2.64
N GLY A 314 20.97 -0.24 2.67
CA GLY A 314 20.73 0.58 1.48
C GLY A 314 19.29 0.51 0.93
N VAL A 315 18.40 -0.27 1.55
CA VAL A 315 16.97 -0.29 1.24
C VAL A 315 16.28 0.80 2.05
N ALA A 316 15.45 1.62 1.39
CA ALA A 316 14.53 2.57 2.01
C ALA A 316 13.10 2.02 2.00
N SER A 317 12.22 2.59 2.83
CA SER A 317 10.82 2.18 2.87
C SER A 317 9.91 3.39 3.06
N PRO A 318 9.03 3.68 2.09
CA PRO A 318 8.09 4.80 2.23
C PRO A 318 7.14 4.63 3.41
N VAL A 319 6.85 3.38 3.80
CA VAL A 319 6.01 3.07 4.97
C VAL A 319 6.69 3.52 6.26
N TYR A 320 8.00 3.33 6.36
CA TYR A 320 8.78 3.77 7.52
C TYR A 320 9.06 5.27 7.49
N ASP A 321 9.28 5.86 6.33
CA ASP A 321 9.47 7.30 6.19
C ASP A 321 8.18 8.06 6.55
N TYR A 322 7.02 7.53 6.14
CA TYR A 322 5.74 8.07 6.58
C TYR A 322 5.53 7.90 8.09
N ALA A 323 5.92 6.76 8.69
CA ALA A 323 5.83 6.58 10.15
C ALA A 323 6.77 7.51 10.93
N GLN A 324 7.96 7.81 10.39
CA GLN A 324 8.83 8.83 10.95
C GLN A 324 8.16 10.20 10.88
N LEU A 325 7.51 10.54 9.77
CA LEU A 325 6.77 11.79 9.66
C LEU A 325 5.64 11.88 10.70
N GLU A 326 4.89 10.80 10.94
CA GLU A 326 3.90 10.70 12.02
C GLU A 326 4.52 10.99 13.41
N ALA A 327 5.74 10.49 13.67
CA ALA A 327 6.44 10.76 14.91
C ALA A 327 6.94 12.21 15.02
N LEU A 328 7.46 12.78 13.92
CA LEU A 328 7.93 14.17 13.89
C LEU A 328 6.78 15.15 14.07
N THR A 329 5.61 14.92 13.45
CA THR A 329 4.43 15.77 13.64
C THR A 329 3.88 15.67 15.07
N ALA A 330 3.91 14.48 15.68
CA ALA A 330 3.57 14.30 17.09
C ALA A 330 4.57 15.03 18.02
N GLY A 331 5.88 14.94 17.75
CA GLY A 331 6.91 15.66 18.48
C GLY A 331 6.78 17.18 18.34
N TRP A 332 6.44 17.65 17.15
CA TRP A 332 6.17 19.07 16.89
C TRP A 332 4.96 19.57 17.69
N LYS A 333 3.84 18.82 17.68
CA LYS A 333 2.66 19.14 18.48
C LYS A 333 3.00 19.22 19.98
N ARG A 334 3.79 18.26 20.49
CA ARG A 334 4.24 18.25 21.88
C ARG A 334 5.11 19.45 22.22
N ALA A 335 6.05 19.84 21.35
CA ALA A 335 6.88 21.02 21.57
C ALA A 335 6.05 22.30 21.68
N ARG A 336 4.97 22.41 20.89
CA ARG A 336 4.00 23.52 21.00
C ARG A 336 3.23 23.49 22.32
N GLU A 337 2.74 22.33 22.73
CA GLU A 337 2.05 22.17 24.03
C GLU A 337 2.97 22.54 25.21
N LEU A 338 4.28 22.34 25.06
CA LEU A 338 5.30 22.71 26.05
C LEU A 338 5.84 24.15 25.90
N ASN A 339 5.37 24.91 24.90
CA ASN A 339 5.86 26.26 24.56
C ASN A 339 7.38 26.33 24.40
N ASP A 340 7.99 25.34 23.73
CA ASP A 340 9.43 25.33 23.42
C ASP A 340 9.69 25.72 21.95
N PRO A 341 9.92 27.02 21.65
CA PRO A 341 10.08 27.50 20.28
C PRO A 341 11.34 26.96 19.60
N ASN A 342 12.38 26.58 20.36
CA ASN A 342 13.60 26.03 19.80
C ASN A 342 13.36 24.60 19.29
N GLN A 343 12.72 23.78 20.11
CA GLN A 343 12.33 22.42 19.69
C GLN A 343 11.29 22.47 18.58
N GLU A 344 10.36 23.41 18.64
CA GLU A 344 9.37 23.60 17.59
C GLU A 344 10.03 23.79 16.22
N LYS A 345 11.03 24.67 16.14
CA LYS A 345 11.80 24.90 14.92
C LYS A 345 12.54 23.64 14.45
N ILE A 346 13.20 22.93 15.36
CA ILE A 346 13.94 21.69 15.04
C ILE A 346 13.01 20.64 14.43
N TRP A 347 11.82 20.43 15.00
CA TRP A 347 10.84 19.49 14.45
C TRP A 347 10.34 19.94 13.08
N ARG A 348 10.05 21.23 12.93
CA ARG A 348 9.59 21.82 11.66
C ARG A 348 10.60 21.62 10.54
N ASP A 349 11.87 21.90 10.78
CA ASP A 349 12.95 21.74 9.80
C ASP A 349 13.07 20.25 9.37
N ARG A 350 13.00 19.32 10.33
CA ARG A 350 13.03 17.86 10.05
C ARG A 350 11.81 17.40 9.25
N ILE A 351 10.62 17.92 9.54
CA ILE A 351 9.39 17.63 8.78
C ILE A 351 9.57 18.07 7.32
N THR A 352 10.06 19.30 7.11
CA THR A 352 10.24 19.85 5.76
C THR A 352 11.25 19.06 4.94
N GLU A 353 12.38 18.69 5.54
CA GLU A 353 13.37 17.84 4.90
C GLU A 353 12.80 16.47 4.52
N LEU A 354 12.06 15.84 5.44
CA LEU A 354 11.49 14.51 5.23
C LEU A 354 10.42 14.50 4.14
N VAL A 355 9.50 15.48 4.12
CA VAL A 355 8.48 15.61 3.05
C VAL A 355 9.15 15.78 1.69
N ALA A 356 10.15 16.65 1.59
CA ALA A 356 10.87 16.88 0.34
C ALA A 356 11.62 15.61 -0.13
N LEU A 357 12.17 14.83 0.81
CA LEU A 357 12.88 13.60 0.50
C LEU A 357 11.92 12.47 0.08
N ILE A 358 10.79 12.29 0.78
CA ILE A 358 9.71 11.37 0.38
C ILE A 358 9.25 11.69 -1.06
N GLY A 359 9.05 12.98 -1.36
CA GLY A 359 8.63 13.37 -2.71
C GLY A 359 9.64 13.12 -3.82
N ARG A 360 10.95 13.10 -3.49
CA ARG A 360 12.01 12.78 -4.46
C ARG A 360 12.21 11.29 -4.65
N GLU A 361 12.08 10.50 -3.58
CA GLU A 361 12.49 9.09 -3.57
C GLU A 361 11.32 8.11 -3.70
N ASP A 362 10.14 8.45 -3.15
CA ASP A 362 8.99 7.54 -3.05
C ASP A 362 7.85 7.88 -4.02
N GLY A 363 7.96 9.01 -4.71
CA GLY A 363 7.05 9.41 -5.79
C GLY A 363 5.82 10.22 -5.36
N PRO A 364 4.96 10.59 -6.33
CA PRO A 364 3.89 11.58 -6.13
C PRO A 364 2.83 11.16 -5.10
N TYR A 365 2.49 9.87 -5.07
CA TYR A 365 1.50 9.33 -4.12
C TYR A 365 1.94 9.52 -2.66
N TRP A 366 3.17 9.13 -2.32
CA TRP A 366 3.69 9.26 -0.95
C TRP A 366 3.94 10.72 -0.58
N ARG A 367 4.36 11.55 -1.54
CA ARG A 367 4.46 13.00 -1.35
C ARG A 367 3.13 13.61 -0.94
N PHE A 368 2.07 13.33 -1.71
CA PHE A 368 0.74 13.85 -1.43
C PHE A 368 0.24 13.44 -0.04
N ARG A 369 0.44 12.18 0.32
CA ARG A 369 0.12 11.66 1.67
C ARG A 369 0.89 12.40 2.78
N ALA A 370 2.18 12.66 2.57
CA ALA A 370 3.01 13.38 3.52
C ALA A 370 2.58 14.84 3.68
N GLU A 371 2.32 15.55 2.57
CA GLU A 371 1.82 16.92 2.54
C GLU A 371 0.47 17.05 3.28
N LEU A 372 -0.45 16.11 3.04
CA LEU A 372 -1.74 16.07 3.73
C LEU A 372 -1.61 15.85 5.25
N LEU A 373 -0.73 14.94 5.67
CA LEU A 373 -0.47 14.68 7.10
C LEU A 373 0.04 15.94 7.80
N VAL A 374 0.97 16.67 7.16
CA VAL A 374 1.47 17.94 7.70
C VAL A 374 0.36 18.98 7.72
N ALA A 375 -0.38 19.17 6.62
CA ALA A 375 -1.46 20.15 6.53
C ALA A 375 -2.51 19.95 7.64
N ARG A 376 -2.93 18.71 7.93
CA ARG A 376 -3.83 18.40 9.04
C ARG A 376 -3.24 18.74 10.42
N SER A 377 -1.92 18.68 10.55
CA SER A 377 -1.22 19.04 11.79
C SER A 377 -1.12 20.56 12.00
N LEU A 378 -1.50 21.37 10.99
CA LEU A 378 -1.49 22.85 11.04
C LEU A 378 -2.78 23.47 11.58
N ASP A 379 -3.87 22.71 11.76
CA ASP A 379 -5.16 23.23 12.20
C ASP A 379 -5.00 23.99 13.54
N GLY A 380 -5.04 25.33 13.45
CA GLY A 380 -4.68 26.22 14.56
C GLY A 380 -4.37 27.69 14.19
N GLY A 381 -4.54 28.12 12.93
CA GLY A 381 -4.51 29.55 12.56
C GLY A 381 -3.17 30.29 12.74
N GLU A 382 -2.06 29.57 12.91
CA GLU A 382 -0.74 30.17 13.20
C GLU A 382 0.20 30.20 11.99
N GLN A 383 1.21 31.08 12.06
CA GLN A 383 2.24 31.30 11.04
C GLN A 383 3.11 30.04 10.82
N ALA A 384 2.59 29.09 10.05
CA ALA A 384 3.39 28.01 9.48
C ALA A 384 4.44 28.59 8.51
N ASP A 385 5.53 27.85 8.29
CA ASP A 385 6.53 28.17 7.27
C ASP A 385 5.86 28.33 5.88
N PRO A 386 6.29 29.30 5.04
CA PRO A 386 5.80 29.44 3.67
C PRO A 386 5.71 28.12 2.89
N SER A 387 6.66 27.22 3.08
CA SER A 387 6.69 25.90 2.41
C SER A 387 5.52 25.02 2.83
N MET A 388 5.15 25.06 4.12
CA MET A 388 4.01 24.30 4.66
C MET A 388 2.68 24.92 4.23
N GLN A 389 2.60 26.24 4.13
CA GLN A 389 1.42 26.95 3.60
C GLN A 389 1.17 26.62 2.12
N VAL A 390 2.24 26.46 1.32
CA VAL A 390 2.12 25.98 -0.07
C VAL A 390 1.49 24.58 -0.12
N TRP A 391 1.84 23.66 0.79
CA TRP A 391 1.22 22.33 0.81
C TRP A 391 -0.27 22.39 1.17
N VAL A 392 -0.67 23.26 2.10
CA VAL A 392 -2.09 23.52 2.39
C VAL A 392 -2.80 24.00 1.13
N ALA A 393 -2.19 24.94 0.42
CA ALA A 393 -2.75 25.51 -0.80
C ALA A 393 -2.90 24.47 -1.93
N GLU A 394 -1.86 23.66 -2.17
CA GLU A 394 -1.87 22.58 -3.15
C GLU A 394 -2.95 21.53 -2.82
N ASN A 395 -3.10 21.17 -1.55
CA ASN A 395 -4.12 20.23 -1.09
C ASN A 395 -5.53 20.78 -1.26
N ALA A 396 -5.76 22.05 -0.91
CA ALA A 396 -7.04 22.72 -1.15
C ALA A 396 -7.39 22.79 -2.64
N TYR A 397 -6.41 23.12 -3.50
CA TYR A 397 -6.58 23.15 -4.95
C TYR A 397 -6.97 21.78 -5.52
N ARG A 398 -6.25 20.72 -5.13
CA ARG A 398 -6.53 19.33 -5.55
C ARG A 398 -7.90 18.85 -5.07
N ALA A 399 -8.36 19.33 -3.92
CA ALA A 399 -9.68 19.06 -3.37
C ALA A 399 -10.80 19.89 -4.01
N GLY A 400 -10.51 20.76 -4.99
CA GLY A 400 -11.48 21.66 -5.62
C GLY A 400 -11.91 22.84 -4.74
N ARG A 401 -11.22 23.07 -3.62
CA ARG A 401 -11.49 24.16 -2.67
C ARG A 401 -10.62 25.37 -3.03
N TYR A 402 -10.95 26.00 -4.16
CA TYR A 402 -10.11 27.04 -4.77
C TYR A 402 -9.95 28.28 -3.90
N ASP A 403 -10.97 28.68 -3.15
CA ASP A 403 -10.91 29.86 -2.27
C ASP A 403 -9.92 29.64 -1.10
N GLU A 404 -9.96 28.47 -0.47
CA GLU A 404 -9.00 28.07 0.56
C GLU A 404 -7.58 27.99 -0.01
N ALA A 405 -7.43 27.47 -1.23
CA ALA A 405 -6.15 27.39 -1.91
C ALA A 405 -5.54 28.78 -2.15
N LEU A 406 -6.34 29.72 -2.67
CA LEU A 406 -5.90 31.10 -2.91
C LEU A 406 -5.49 31.79 -1.60
N ALA A 407 -6.28 31.63 -0.54
CA ALA A 407 -5.96 32.21 0.78
C ALA A 407 -4.62 31.68 1.33
N ALA A 408 -4.37 30.37 1.23
CA ALA A 408 -3.12 29.77 1.66
C ALA A 408 -1.91 30.21 0.81
N TYR A 409 -2.07 30.32 -0.52
CA TYR A 409 -1.02 30.88 -1.39
C TYR A 409 -0.69 32.34 -1.05
N ASP A 410 -1.70 33.16 -0.75
CA ASP A 410 -1.50 34.55 -0.36
C ASP A 410 -0.76 34.68 0.97
N GLN A 411 -1.08 33.82 1.95
CA GLN A 411 -0.35 33.77 3.22
C GLN A 411 1.11 33.35 3.02
N ALA A 412 1.36 32.30 2.24
CA ALA A 412 2.72 31.87 1.91
C ALA A 412 3.53 32.99 1.25
N ARG A 413 2.91 33.71 0.30
CA ARG A 413 3.53 34.85 -0.40
C ARG A 413 3.87 35.99 0.55
N GLN A 414 2.96 36.36 1.45
CA GLN A 414 3.18 37.44 2.42
C GLN A 414 4.34 37.12 3.37
N GLN A 415 4.42 35.89 3.85
CA GLN A 415 5.50 35.43 4.73
C GLN A 415 6.84 35.36 4.01
N ALA A 416 6.87 34.85 2.78
CA ALA A 416 8.09 34.81 1.97
C ALA A 416 8.62 36.21 1.63
N ALA A 417 7.74 37.21 1.52
CA ALA A 417 8.11 38.60 1.31
C ALA A 417 8.59 39.32 2.60
N ALA A 418 8.30 38.75 3.78
CA ALA A 418 8.65 39.31 5.08
C ALA A 418 9.93 38.70 5.69
N ALA A 419 10.44 37.61 5.12
CA ALA A 419 11.71 36.95 5.45
C ALA A 419 12.84 37.51 4.58
#